data_AF-A0A378FXL9-F1
#
_entry.id   AF-A0A378FXL9-F1
#
_cell.length_a   1.000
_cell.length_b   1.000
_cell.length_c   1.000
_cell.angle_alpha   90.00
_cell.angle_beta   90.00
_cell.angle_gamma   90.00
#
_symmetry.space_group_name_H-M   'P 1'
#
loop_
_entity.id
_entity.type
_entity.pdbx_description
1 polymer ?
#
loop_
_entity_poly.entity_id
_entity_poly.type
_entity_poly.pdbx_seq_one_letter_code
_entity_poly.pdbx_strand_id
1 'polypeptide(L)' 'MVQGLVTPLDVLEAIAGEFPDADETPEIVIDGDGWLIKGSTDLHALQQALGLDPLINDDRILPPLPGW' A
#
# COMPACT_ATOMS: atom_id res chain seq x y z
N MET A 1 12.74 28.54 24.48
CA MET A 1 11.95 27.70 23.56
C MET A 1 12.87 26.57 23.12
N VAL A 2 12.60 25.33 23.52
CA VAL A 2 13.31 24.17 22.95
C VAL A 2 12.50 23.77 21.73
N GLN A 3 13.06 23.98 20.55
CA GLN A 3 12.51 23.48 19.30
C GLN A 3 12.58 21.95 19.37
N GLY A 4 11.43 21.29 19.18
CA GLY A 4 11.26 19.86 19.41
C GLY A 4 12.39 19.04 18.80
N LEU A 5 12.88 18.06 19.57
CA LEU A 5 13.91 17.13 19.13
C LEU A 5 13.30 16.25 18.03
N VAL A 6 13.51 16.62 16.76
CA VAL A 6 13.24 15.75 15.63
C VAL A 6 14.16 14.56 15.74
N THR A 7 13.59 13.36 15.77
CA THR A 7 14.38 12.14 15.78
C THR A 7 14.77 11.77 14.35
N PRO A 8 15.88 11.04 14.14
CA PRO A 8 16.19 10.49 12.82
C PRO A 8 15.06 9.62 12.24
N LEU A 9 14.21 9.01 13.09
CA LEU A 9 13.05 8.23 12.66
C LEU A 9 12.02 9.13 11.96
N ASP A 10 11.70 10.30 12.52
CA ASP A 10 10.73 11.23 11.94
C ASP A 10 11.09 11.64 10.50
N VAL A 11 12.39 11.77 10.21
CA VAL A 11 12.88 12.09 8.85
C VAL A 11 12.66 10.91 7.90
N LEU A 12 12.85 9.68 8.37
CA LEU A 12 12.61 8.49 7.57
C LEU A 12 11.11 8.29 7.33
N GLU A 13 10.27 8.54 8.33
CA GLU A 13 8.80 8.44 8.19
C GLU A 13 8.22 9.48 7.24
N ALA A 14 8.80 10.69 7.23
CA ALA A 14 8.42 11.71 6.25
C ALA A 14 8.73 11.30 4.79
N ILE A 15 9.69 10.38 4.58
CA ILE A 15 10.07 9.88 3.26
C ILE A 15 9.29 8.60 2.91
N ALA A 16 9.13 7.68 3.86
CA ALA A 16 8.61 6.33 3.63
C ALA A 16 7.12 6.16 4.02
N GLY A 17 6.53 7.10 4.77
CA GLY A 17 5.26 6.91 5.47
C GLY A 17 5.49 6.43 6.92
N GLU A 18 4.43 6.08 7.65
CA GLU A 18 4.58 5.56 9.01
C GLU A 18 5.32 4.22 9.01
N PHE A 19 6.28 4.06 9.92
CA PHE A 19 6.88 2.75 10.12
C PHE A 19 5.98 1.90 11.01
N PRO A 20 5.80 0.61 10.67
CA PRO A 20 5.10 -0.31 11.54
C PRO A 20 5.85 -0.50 12.86
N ASP A 21 5.10 -0.75 13.92
CA ASP A 21 5.68 -1.17 15.20
C ASP A 21 6.40 -2.52 15.06
N ALA A 22 7.35 -2.79 15.95
CA ALA A 22 8.22 -3.98 15.85
C ALA A 22 7.47 -5.32 15.95
N ASP A 23 6.25 -5.33 16.48
CA ASP A 23 5.36 -6.49 16.57
C ASP A 23 4.29 -6.53 15.46
N GLU A 24 4.22 -5.50 14.62
CA GLU A 24 3.29 -5.45 13.51
C GLU A 24 3.81 -6.29 12.35
N THR A 25 2.95 -7.19 11.87
CA THR A 25 3.30 -8.03 10.71
C THR A 25 3.06 -7.25 9.43
N PRO A 26 4.06 -7.12 8.54
CA PRO A 26 3.86 -6.45 7.27
C PRO A 26 2.69 -7.06 6.51
N GLU A 27 1.92 -6.21 5.85
CA GLU A 27 0.73 -6.61 5.09
C GLU A 27 1.04 -7.50 3.89
N ILE A 28 2.25 -7.36 3.36
CA ILE A 28 2.72 -8.02 2.15
C ILE A 28 4.13 -8.55 2.43
N VAL A 29 4.34 -9.85 2.28
CA VAL A 29 5.65 -10.49 2.45
C VAL A 29 6.01 -11.36 1.25
N ILE A 30 7.29 -11.40 0.91
CA ILE A 30 7.81 -12.33 -0.10
C ILE A 30 7.86 -13.73 0.52
N ASP A 31 7.20 -14.68 -0.13
CA ASP A 31 7.16 -16.09 0.25
C ASP A 31 7.57 -16.96 -0.95
N GLY A 32 8.85 -17.35 -0.99
CA GLY A 32 9.45 -18.07 -2.11
C GLY A 32 9.43 -17.25 -3.41
N ASP A 33 8.86 -17.82 -4.47
CA ASP A 33 8.65 -17.15 -5.77
C ASP A 33 7.36 -16.30 -5.80
N GLY A 34 6.64 -16.23 -4.67
CA GLY A 34 5.33 -15.60 -4.53
C GLY A 34 5.27 -14.59 -3.39
N TRP A 35 4.06 -14.09 -3.15
CA TRP A 35 3.79 -13.04 -2.17
C TRP A 35 2.62 -13.50 -1.29
N LEU A 36 2.78 -13.42 0.03
CA LEU A 36 1.71 -13.64 0.99
C LEU A 36 1.16 -12.27 1.41
N ILE A 37 -0.11 -12.03 1.09
CA ILE A 37 -0.79 -10.75 1.30
C ILE A 37 -1.95 -10.97 2.25
N LYS A 38 -2.12 -10.09 3.25
CA LYS A 38 -3.30 -10.11 4.12
C LYS A 38 -4.54 -9.78 3.30
N GLY A 39 -5.63 -10.52 3.48
CA GLY A 39 -6.87 -10.26 2.75
C GLY A 39 -7.52 -8.90 3.04
N SER A 40 -7.08 -8.20 4.08
CA SER A 40 -7.50 -6.86 4.45
C SER A 40 -6.67 -5.74 3.81
N THR A 41 -5.60 -6.09 3.09
CA THR A 41 -4.71 -5.11 2.46
C THR A 41 -5.43 -4.32 1.38
N ASP A 42 -5.25 -3.01 1.40
CA ASP A 42 -5.85 -2.12 0.41
C ASP A 42 -5.30 -2.39 -1.00
N LEU A 43 -6.17 -2.29 -2.00
CA LEU A 43 -5.81 -2.60 -3.38
C LEU A 43 -4.78 -1.61 -3.94
N HIS A 44 -4.83 -0.33 -3.57
CA HIS A 44 -3.83 0.65 -3.99
C HIS A 44 -2.47 0.41 -3.32
N ALA A 45 -2.46 0.00 -2.04
CA ALA A 45 -1.24 -0.39 -1.35
C ALA A 45 -0.59 -1.62 -2.02
N LEU A 46 -1.41 -2.60 -2.39
CA LEU A 46 -0.97 -3.78 -3.13
C LEU A 46 -0.41 -3.43 -4.51
N GLN A 47 -1.07 -2.52 -5.24
CA GLN A 47 -0.60 -2.03 -6.54
C GLN A 47 0.78 -1.38 -6.45
N GLN A 48 0.97 -0.48 -5.49
CA GLN A 48 2.26 0.19 -5.29
C GLN A 48 3.35 -0.80 -4.91
N ALA A 49 3.06 -1.72 -3.99
CA ALA A 49 4.03 -2.70 -3.51
C ALA A 49 4.48 -3.67 -4.62
N LEU A 50 3.56 -4.12 -5.47
CA LEU A 50 3.85 -5.03 -6.58
C LEU A 50 4.30 -4.33 -7.88
N GLY A 51 4.26 -2.99 -7.92
CA GLY A 51 4.57 -2.22 -9.13
C GLY A 51 3.67 -2.55 -10.32
N LEU A 52 2.41 -2.89 -10.05
CA LEU A 52 1.45 -3.29 -11.09
C LEU A 52 0.80 -2.07 -11.74
N ASP A 53 0.39 -2.26 -12.99
CA ASP A 53 -0.59 -1.37 -13.63
C ASP A 53 -1.88 -1.29 -12.80
N PRO A 54 -2.70 -0.23 -12.98
CA PRO A 54 -3.91 -0.03 -12.19
C PRO A 54 -4.81 -1.27 -12.17
N LEU A 55 -4.97 -1.89 -10.99
CA LEU A 55 -5.88 -3.04 -10.81
C LEU A 55 -7.34 -2.58 -10.81
N ILE A 56 -7.57 -1.32 -10.45
CA ILE A 56 -8.84 -0.62 -10.59
C ILE A 56 -8.81 0.20 -11.87
N ASN A 57 -9.83 0.01 -12.71
CA ASN A 57 -9.99 0.75 -13.94
C ASN A 57 -11.19 1.68 -13.78
N ASP A 58 -10.97 2.83 -13.12
CA ASP A 58 -12.03 3.82 -12.82
C ASP A 58 -12.69 4.39 -14.08
N ASP A 59 -12.01 4.31 -15.23
CA ASP A 59 -12.49 4.80 -16.53
C ASP A 59 -13.37 3.82 -17.30
N ARG A 60 -13.61 2.59 -16.79
CA ARG A 60 -14.50 1.64 -17.48
C ARG A 60 -15.97 1.94 -17.17
N ILE A 61 -16.54 2.87 -17.95
CA ILE A 61 -17.97 2.86 -18.24
C ILE A 61 -18.23 1.57 -19.03
N LEU A 62 -18.78 0.55 -18.36
CA LEU A 62 -19.35 -0.59 -19.06
C LEU A 62 -20.44 -0.02 -20.00
N PRO A 63 -20.38 -0.29 -21.31
CA PRO A 63 -21.47 0.09 -22.20
C PRO A 63 -22.76 -0.52 -21.66
N PRO A 64 -23.91 0.19 -21.73
CA PRO A 64 -25.18 -0.35 -21.27
C PRO A 64 -25.40 -1.71 -21.92
N LEU A 65 -25.78 -2.71 -21.12
CA LEU A 65 -26.05 -4.05 -21.60
C LEU A 65 -27.06 -3.98 -22.76
N PRO A 66 -26.89 -4.79 -23.82
CA PRO A 66 -27.85 -4.80 -24.91
C PRO A 66 -29.22 -5.18 -24.35
N GLY A 67 -30.18 -4.27 -24.49
CA GLY A 67 -31.55 -4.47 -24.04
C GLY A 67 -32.24 -5.53 -24.89
N TRP A 68 -32.44 -6.70 -24.30
CA TRP A 68 -33.45 -7.68 -24.66
C TRP A 68 -34.22 -8.06 -23.39
#